data_AF-X0UWZ3-F1
#
_entry.id   AF-X0UWZ3-F1
#
_cell.length_a   1.000
_cell.length_b   1.000
_cell.length_c   1.000
_cell.angle_alpha   90.00
_cell.angle_beta   90.00
_cell.angle_gamma   90.00
#
_symmetry.space_group_name_H-M   'P 1'
#
loop_
_entity.id
_entity.type
_entity.pdbx_description
1 polymer ?
#
loop_
_entity_poly.entity_id
_entity_poly.type
_entity_poly.pdbx_seq_one_letter_code
_entity_poly.pdbx_strand_id
1 'polypeptide(L)'
;LCLDTYGSFMEERGHWGEGKWDQNPYNRKNGGPCNSPEEFFTDPAAIKLYKNKLRYIISRWGYSPSLAVIELWNEYNAPDEWVKDIAGFIRSVNPHPQMVTTSMGQPQGRPFDTSGIWKLKNIALVTLHIYGGALSDSVVSRLMLESRNTAEKHKKPFIVSEFGIDAYKADNITDPRGTGVGLHNSIWSSALSKSFGTCMGWWWDSYIMPRNLYHHYKALSLFLSDVKWDSKEIEYVRTSPVMTERSKGDTNSLYKDVVIKTEDKWG
;
A
#
# COMPACT_ATOMS: atom_id res chain seq x y z
N LEU A 1 -8.08 -5.59 -6.04
CA LEU A 1 -9.15 -4.80 -6.71
C LEU A 1 -9.43 -3.60 -5.84
N CYS A 2 -9.07 -2.40 -6.29
CA CYS A 2 -9.43 -1.16 -5.62
C CYS A 2 -10.78 -0.67 -6.16
N LEU A 3 -11.72 -0.35 -5.28
CA LEU A 3 -13.11 -0.05 -5.63
C LEU A 3 -13.35 1.43 -5.95
N ASP A 4 -12.55 2.31 -5.35
CA ASP A 4 -12.61 3.75 -5.53
C ASP A 4 -11.33 4.45 -5.03
N THR A 5 -11.17 5.74 -5.34
CA THR A 5 -10.00 6.54 -4.96
C THR A 5 -10.44 7.89 -4.41
N TYR A 6 -9.62 8.52 -3.57
CA TYR A 6 -9.87 9.88 -3.08
C TYR A 6 -10.15 10.87 -4.21
N GLY A 7 -9.51 10.69 -5.37
CA GLY A 7 -9.67 11.61 -6.49
C GLY A 7 -11.09 11.69 -7.05
N SER A 8 -11.90 10.64 -6.86
CA SER A 8 -13.32 10.60 -7.23
C SER A 8 -14.19 11.58 -6.42
N PHE A 9 -13.74 11.93 -5.21
CA PHE A 9 -14.47 12.74 -4.23
C PHE A 9 -13.78 14.07 -3.91
N MET A 10 -12.62 14.33 -4.53
CA MET A 10 -12.05 15.68 -4.52
C MET A 10 -12.83 16.60 -5.45
N GLU A 11 -13.00 17.84 -5.01
CA GLU A 11 -13.54 18.94 -5.82
C GLU A 11 -12.42 19.62 -6.61
N GLU A 12 -11.25 19.79 -6.00
CA GLU A 12 -10.08 20.42 -6.62
C GLU A 12 -9.22 19.42 -7.39
N ARG A 13 -8.68 19.88 -8.52
CA ARG A 13 -7.78 19.07 -9.34
C ARG A 13 -6.43 18.90 -8.67
N GLY A 14 -6.08 17.66 -8.36
CA GLY A 14 -4.75 17.28 -7.87
C GLY A 14 -3.75 16.98 -8.98
N HIS A 15 -2.58 16.48 -8.56
CA HIS A 15 -1.45 16.15 -9.44
C HIS A 15 -1.77 15.01 -10.43
N TRP A 16 -2.48 13.97 -9.98
CA TRP A 16 -2.86 12.79 -10.75
C TRP A 16 -4.14 12.97 -11.56
N GLY A 17 -4.63 14.21 -11.69
CA GLY A 17 -5.87 14.50 -12.41
C GLY A 17 -7.12 14.14 -11.62
N GLU A 18 -7.03 14.14 -10.30
CA GLU A 18 -8.11 14.12 -9.32
C GLU A 18 -9.05 15.34 -9.50
N GLY A 19 -9.95 15.57 -8.55
CA GLY A 19 -10.94 16.64 -8.67
C GLY A 19 -12.13 16.21 -9.50
N LYS A 20 -12.58 14.96 -9.36
CA LYS A 20 -13.62 14.37 -10.20
C LYS A 20 -15.03 14.48 -9.61
N TRP A 21 -15.23 15.19 -8.51
CA TRP A 21 -16.55 15.32 -7.89
C TRP A 21 -17.62 15.85 -8.85
N ASP A 22 -17.26 16.83 -9.69
CA ASP A 22 -18.16 17.41 -10.70
C ASP A 22 -18.66 16.40 -11.74
N GLN A 23 -17.93 15.30 -11.94
CA GLN A 23 -18.26 14.22 -12.89
C GLN A 23 -18.78 12.96 -12.17
N ASN A 24 -18.79 12.97 -10.84
CA ASN A 24 -19.11 11.81 -10.05
C ASN A 24 -20.63 11.51 -10.17
N PRO A 25 -21.04 10.26 -10.42
CA PRO A 25 -22.45 9.90 -10.56
C PRO A 25 -23.26 10.04 -9.27
N TYR A 26 -22.61 10.15 -8.10
CA TYR A 26 -23.29 10.44 -6.83
C TYR A 26 -23.63 11.93 -6.67
N ASN A 27 -22.98 12.81 -7.44
CA ASN A 27 -23.25 14.24 -7.42
C ASN A 27 -24.65 14.53 -7.99
N ARG A 28 -25.44 15.34 -7.28
CA ARG A 28 -26.80 15.76 -7.66
C ARG A 28 -26.87 16.44 -9.02
N LYS A 29 -25.82 17.17 -9.41
CA LYS A 29 -25.71 17.77 -10.76
C LYS A 29 -25.75 16.71 -11.87
N ASN A 30 -25.31 15.49 -11.57
CA ASN A 30 -25.29 14.35 -12.49
C ASN A 30 -26.46 13.37 -12.26
N GLY A 31 -27.49 13.78 -11.48
CA GLY A 31 -28.65 12.94 -11.15
C GLY A 31 -28.47 12.02 -9.94
N GLY A 32 -27.36 12.17 -9.20
CA GLY A 32 -27.11 11.44 -7.96
C GLY A 32 -27.82 12.04 -6.73
N PRO A 33 -27.71 11.40 -5.56
CA PRO A 33 -28.38 11.86 -4.35
C PRO A 33 -27.64 12.98 -3.59
N CYS A 34 -26.32 13.13 -3.76
CA CYS A 34 -25.46 13.91 -2.88
C CYS A 34 -25.22 15.34 -3.41
N ASN A 35 -25.34 16.35 -2.55
CA ASN A 35 -24.94 17.73 -2.85
C ASN A 35 -23.44 17.96 -2.71
N SER A 36 -22.79 17.24 -1.80
CA SER A 36 -21.34 17.32 -1.54
C SER A 36 -20.71 15.92 -1.41
N PRO A 37 -19.37 15.81 -1.52
CA PRO A 37 -18.67 14.53 -1.36
C PRO A 37 -18.95 13.84 -0.02
N GLU A 38 -19.13 14.61 1.06
CA GLU A 38 -19.31 14.09 2.42
C GLU A 38 -20.66 13.37 2.59
N GLU A 39 -21.71 13.85 1.90
CA GLU A 39 -23.04 13.23 1.95
C GLU A 39 -23.02 11.79 1.42
N PHE A 40 -22.04 11.40 0.60
CA PHE A 40 -21.91 10.02 0.12
C PHE A 40 -21.78 9.00 1.26
N PHE A 41 -21.18 9.40 2.39
CA PHE A 41 -20.94 8.51 3.52
C PHE A 41 -22.16 8.36 4.45
N THR A 42 -23.19 9.19 4.30
CA THR A 42 -24.32 9.25 5.24
C THR A 42 -25.68 9.19 4.55
N ASP A 43 -25.79 9.62 3.29
CA ASP A 43 -27.05 9.58 2.54
C ASP A 43 -27.49 8.13 2.27
N PRO A 44 -28.69 7.73 2.72
CA PRO A 44 -29.15 6.34 2.58
C PRO A 44 -29.29 5.89 1.11
N ALA A 45 -29.62 6.80 0.20
CA ALA A 45 -29.72 6.49 -1.23
C ALA A 45 -28.33 6.28 -1.84
N ALA A 46 -27.35 7.10 -1.47
CA ALA A 46 -25.95 6.94 -1.88
C ALA A 46 -25.38 5.59 -1.43
N ILE A 47 -25.54 5.25 -0.14
CA ILE A 47 -25.08 3.97 0.43
C ILE A 47 -25.76 2.79 -0.27
N LYS A 48 -27.07 2.87 -0.53
CA LYS A 48 -27.81 1.82 -1.26
C LYS A 48 -27.29 1.63 -2.68
N LEU A 49 -27.06 2.72 -3.41
CA LEU A 49 -26.51 2.67 -4.77
C LEU A 49 -25.08 2.09 -4.77
N TYR A 50 -24.25 2.47 -3.81
CA TYR A 50 -22.91 1.92 -3.67
C TYR A 50 -22.93 0.43 -3.36
N LYS A 51 -23.76 -0.03 -2.41
CA LYS A 51 -23.97 -1.47 -2.14
C LYS A 51 -24.45 -2.24 -3.38
N ASN A 52 -25.29 -1.63 -4.23
CA ASN A 52 -25.69 -2.23 -5.51
C ASN A 52 -24.51 -2.36 -6.49
N LYS A 53 -23.66 -1.33 -6.63
CA LYS A 53 -22.40 -1.37 -7.40
C LYS A 53 -21.52 -2.52 -6.91
N LEU A 54 -21.32 -2.64 -5.59
CA LEU A 54 -20.51 -3.70 -4.99
C LEU A 54 -21.08 -5.09 -5.25
N ARG A 55 -22.40 -5.28 -5.09
CA ARG A 55 -23.05 -6.56 -5.39
C ARG A 55 -22.79 -6.99 -6.83
N TYR A 56 -22.86 -6.07 -7.78
CA TYR A 56 -22.55 -6.36 -9.19
C TYR A 56 -21.08 -6.75 -9.38
N ILE A 57 -20.14 -5.97 -8.84
CA ILE A 57 -18.70 -6.23 -8.94
C ILE A 57 -18.35 -7.61 -8.35
N ILE A 58 -18.85 -7.91 -7.15
CA ILE A 58 -18.62 -9.19 -6.46
C ILE A 58 -19.23 -10.33 -7.25
N SER A 59 -20.47 -10.18 -7.75
CA SER A 59 -21.10 -11.23 -8.56
C SER A 59 -20.32 -11.51 -9.86
N ARG A 60 -19.66 -10.49 -10.41
CA ARG A 60 -18.91 -10.61 -11.68
C ARG A 60 -17.48 -11.12 -11.51
N TRP A 61 -16.82 -10.80 -10.40
CA TRP A 61 -15.38 -11.04 -10.24
C TRP A 61 -15.01 -11.84 -8.98
N GLY A 62 -15.92 -11.99 -8.03
CA GLY A 62 -15.67 -12.66 -6.75
C GLY A 62 -15.26 -14.13 -6.90
N TYR A 63 -15.65 -14.80 -7.98
CA TYR A 63 -15.23 -16.19 -8.22
C TYR A 63 -13.74 -16.34 -8.54
N SER A 64 -13.06 -15.27 -8.95
CA SER A 64 -11.71 -15.37 -9.51
C SER A 64 -10.68 -15.68 -8.43
N PRO A 65 -9.89 -16.77 -8.57
CA PRO A 65 -8.79 -17.08 -7.64
C PRO A 65 -7.60 -16.12 -7.80
N SER A 66 -7.55 -15.35 -8.89
CA SER A 66 -6.54 -14.30 -9.09
C SER A 66 -6.84 -13.02 -8.32
N LEU A 67 -8.02 -12.91 -7.70
CA LEU A 67 -8.38 -11.79 -6.85
C LEU A 67 -8.19 -12.20 -5.38
N ALA A 68 -7.15 -11.66 -4.73
CA ALA A 68 -6.88 -11.95 -3.32
C ALA A 68 -7.47 -10.90 -2.35
N VAL A 69 -7.46 -9.62 -2.75
CA VAL A 69 -7.81 -8.49 -1.88
C VAL A 69 -8.77 -7.53 -2.61
N ILE A 70 -9.82 -7.12 -1.90
CA ILE A 70 -10.73 -6.03 -2.25
C ILE A 70 -10.39 -4.84 -1.35
N GLU A 71 -9.96 -3.74 -1.94
CA GLU A 71 -9.65 -2.50 -1.26
C GLU A 71 -10.80 -1.50 -1.48
N LEU A 72 -11.34 -0.94 -0.39
CA LEU A 72 -12.46 -0.01 -0.45
C LEU A 72 -12.07 1.32 -1.10
N TRP A 73 -10.94 1.86 -0.65
CA TRP A 73 -10.42 3.15 -1.09
C TRP A 73 -8.92 3.08 -1.34
N ASN A 74 -8.50 3.76 -2.40
CA ASN A 74 -7.13 4.26 -2.54
C ASN A 74 -7.03 5.61 -1.84
N GLU A 75 -6.25 5.67 -0.76
CA GLU A 75 -5.83 6.92 -0.11
C GLU A 75 -6.97 7.83 0.38
N TYR A 76 -8.07 7.26 0.86
CA TYR A 76 -9.19 8.04 1.40
C TYR A 76 -9.52 7.67 2.84
N ASN A 77 -9.66 8.68 3.69
CA ASN A 77 -10.02 8.50 5.10
C ASN A 77 -11.54 8.46 5.27
N ALA A 78 -12.16 7.37 4.82
CA ALA A 78 -13.59 7.16 5.01
C ALA A 78 -13.94 6.97 6.50
N PRO A 79 -15.11 7.43 6.97
CA PRO A 79 -15.52 7.25 8.35
C PRO A 79 -15.54 5.76 8.78
N ASP A 80 -15.07 5.46 10.00
CA ASP A 80 -14.96 4.08 10.52
C ASP A 80 -16.29 3.31 10.46
N GLU A 81 -17.42 3.94 10.81
CA GLU A 81 -18.73 3.28 10.74
C GLU A 81 -19.18 2.99 9.31
N TRP A 82 -18.82 3.84 8.34
CA TRP A 82 -19.07 3.57 6.93
C TRP A 82 -18.22 2.38 6.45
N VAL A 83 -16.93 2.36 6.79
CA VAL A 83 -16.03 1.26 6.41
C VAL A 83 -16.49 -0.05 7.03
N LYS A 84 -16.92 -0.03 8.30
CA LYS A 84 -17.48 -1.18 9.01
C LYS A 84 -18.74 -1.71 8.34
N ASP A 85 -19.68 -0.84 7.96
CA ASP A 85 -20.90 -1.21 7.24
C ASP A 85 -20.59 -1.81 5.86
N ILE A 86 -19.76 -1.15 5.06
CA ILE A 86 -19.43 -1.59 3.72
C ILE A 86 -18.61 -2.88 3.72
N ALA A 87 -17.58 -3.00 4.58
CA ALA A 87 -16.82 -4.23 4.70
C ALA A 87 -17.70 -5.38 5.21
N GLY A 88 -18.64 -5.11 6.12
CA GLY A 88 -19.65 -6.07 6.57
C GLY A 88 -20.59 -6.52 5.44
N PHE A 89 -21.04 -5.59 4.60
CA PHE A 89 -21.86 -5.90 3.44
C PHE A 89 -21.11 -6.73 2.39
N ILE A 90 -19.84 -6.41 2.10
CA ILE A 90 -19.03 -7.23 1.20
C ILE A 90 -18.92 -8.66 1.75
N ARG A 91 -18.68 -8.82 3.05
CA ARG A 91 -18.64 -10.14 3.70
C ARG A 91 -19.97 -10.89 3.63
N SER A 92 -21.12 -10.21 3.67
CA SER A 92 -22.42 -10.88 3.63
C SER A 92 -22.82 -11.32 2.22
N VAL A 93 -22.30 -10.68 1.17
CA VAL A 93 -22.63 -11.00 -0.23
C VAL A 93 -21.53 -11.72 -1.00
N ASN A 94 -20.30 -11.76 -0.47
CA ASN A 94 -19.18 -12.45 -1.10
C ASN A 94 -18.93 -13.82 -0.46
N PRO A 95 -19.29 -14.94 -1.12
CA PRO A 95 -19.06 -16.28 -0.58
C PRO A 95 -17.61 -16.76 -0.71
N HIS A 96 -16.73 -15.95 -1.30
CA HIS A 96 -15.36 -16.31 -1.65
C HIS A 96 -14.33 -15.76 -0.63
N PRO A 97 -13.10 -16.30 -0.60
CA PRO A 97 -12.16 -16.06 0.51
C PRO A 97 -11.43 -14.72 0.43
N GLN A 98 -11.81 -13.80 -0.46
CA GLN A 98 -11.08 -12.54 -0.62
C GLN A 98 -11.02 -11.77 0.69
N MET A 99 -9.86 -11.21 0.96
CA MET A 99 -9.66 -10.25 2.03
C MET A 99 -10.27 -8.91 1.66
N VAL A 100 -10.74 -8.16 2.67
CA VAL A 100 -11.20 -6.78 2.50
C VAL A 100 -10.26 -5.85 3.25
N THR A 101 -9.89 -4.73 2.65
CA THR A 101 -9.05 -3.70 3.25
C THR A 101 -9.47 -2.32 2.76
N THR A 102 -8.80 -1.29 3.23
CA THR A 102 -8.82 0.07 2.68
C THR A 102 -7.43 0.65 2.83
N SER A 103 -7.04 1.62 2.02
CA SER A 103 -5.89 2.47 2.32
C SER A 103 -6.31 3.86 2.76
N MET A 104 -5.42 4.49 3.51
CA MET A 104 -5.60 5.80 4.11
C MET A 104 -4.69 6.77 3.38
N GLY A 105 -5.12 8.00 3.19
CA GLY A 105 -4.34 9.04 2.52
C GLY A 105 -4.60 10.40 3.14
N GLN A 106 -3.68 11.33 2.94
CA GLN A 106 -3.85 12.71 3.42
C GLN A 106 -4.08 13.65 2.23
N PRO A 107 -5.24 13.60 1.54
CA PRO A 107 -5.49 14.51 0.43
C PRO A 107 -5.54 15.99 0.86
N GLN A 108 -5.53 16.30 2.17
CA GLN A 108 -5.67 17.67 2.70
C GLN A 108 -4.84 17.95 3.98
N GLY A 109 -3.81 17.16 4.29
CA GLY A 109 -2.90 17.44 5.42
C GLY A 109 -3.52 17.43 6.83
N ARG A 110 -4.73 16.86 7.01
CA ARG A 110 -5.33 16.70 8.33
C ARG A 110 -4.69 15.51 9.05
N PRO A 111 -4.12 15.68 10.26
CA PRO A 111 -3.71 14.55 11.08
C PRO A 111 -4.96 13.73 11.42
N PHE A 112 -4.88 12.41 11.25
CA PHE A 112 -5.97 11.52 11.64
C PHE A 112 -5.42 10.23 12.24
N ASP A 113 -6.06 9.78 13.33
CA ASP A 113 -5.70 8.51 13.98
C ASP A 113 -6.31 7.33 13.22
N THR A 114 -5.47 6.61 12.48
CA THR A 114 -5.88 5.41 11.76
C THR A 114 -5.97 4.18 12.66
N SER A 115 -5.77 4.28 13.98
CA SER A 115 -5.76 3.11 14.86
C SER A 115 -7.11 2.40 14.97
N GLY A 116 -8.23 3.12 14.79
CA GLY A 116 -9.59 2.58 14.82
C GLY A 116 -9.87 1.63 13.66
N ILE A 117 -9.61 2.09 12.43
CA ILE A 117 -9.92 1.35 11.20
C ILE A 117 -9.28 -0.04 11.16
N TRP A 118 -8.04 -0.17 11.63
CA TRP A 118 -7.31 -1.43 11.60
C TRP A 118 -7.82 -2.45 12.62
N LYS A 119 -8.62 -2.02 13.62
CA LYS A 119 -9.27 -2.90 14.60
C LYS A 119 -10.62 -3.45 14.12
N LEU A 120 -11.15 -2.93 13.00
CA LEU A 120 -12.42 -3.41 12.46
C LEU A 120 -12.31 -4.88 12.01
N LYS A 121 -13.27 -5.71 12.46
CA LYS A 121 -13.30 -7.17 12.23
C LYS A 121 -13.23 -7.56 10.74
N ASN A 122 -13.87 -6.79 9.86
CA ASN A 122 -13.97 -7.12 8.44
C ASN A 122 -12.90 -6.45 7.59
N ILE A 123 -11.99 -5.67 8.20
CA ILE A 123 -10.74 -5.30 7.57
C ILE A 123 -9.76 -6.43 7.89
N ALA A 124 -9.10 -7.01 6.89
CA ALA A 124 -8.30 -8.22 7.05
C ALA A 124 -6.79 -7.91 7.14
N LEU A 125 -6.33 -6.84 6.49
CA LEU A 125 -4.94 -6.41 6.50
C LEU A 125 -4.81 -4.90 6.74
N VAL A 126 -3.63 -4.48 7.16
CA VAL A 126 -3.20 -3.07 7.17
C VAL A 126 -2.48 -2.77 5.85
N THR A 127 -2.69 -1.59 5.28
CA THR A 127 -2.02 -1.15 4.05
C THR A 127 -1.09 0.01 4.33
N LEU A 128 0.10 -0.01 3.74
CA LEU A 128 1.08 1.06 3.81
C LEU A 128 1.39 1.59 2.42
N HIS A 129 1.38 2.92 2.26
CA HIS A 129 1.83 3.61 1.06
C HIS A 129 3.14 4.31 1.41
N ILE A 130 4.23 3.91 0.78
CA ILE A 130 5.57 4.38 1.14
C ILE A 130 6.26 4.93 -0.09
N TYR A 131 6.37 6.26 -0.13
CA TYR A 131 7.12 6.98 -1.15
C TYR A 131 8.26 7.78 -0.53
N GLY A 132 9.36 7.91 -1.26
CA GLY A 132 10.41 8.88 -0.96
C GLY A 132 10.14 10.24 -1.60
N GLY A 133 11.11 11.14 -1.44
CA GLY A 133 11.33 12.24 -2.38
C GLY A 133 12.64 11.98 -3.12
N ALA A 134 12.77 12.47 -4.36
CA ALA A 134 13.79 12.11 -5.36
C ALA A 134 15.26 12.14 -4.92
N LEU A 135 15.53 12.65 -3.71
CA LEU A 135 16.86 12.83 -3.11
C LEU A 135 16.94 12.33 -1.65
N SER A 136 15.96 11.56 -1.18
CA SER A 136 15.95 11.00 0.17
C SER A 136 16.79 9.74 0.24
N ASP A 137 17.93 9.81 0.94
CA ASP A 137 18.75 8.65 1.27
C ASP A 137 17.93 7.59 2.03
N SER A 138 17.53 6.54 1.29
CA SER A 138 17.00 5.25 1.73
C SER A 138 15.51 5.15 2.09
N VAL A 139 14.64 5.40 1.10
CA VAL A 139 13.23 4.96 1.13
C VAL A 139 13.06 3.46 1.48
N VAL A 140 14.04 2.62 1.14
CA VAL A 140 14.07 1.19 1.52
C VAL A 140 14.27 1.01 3.03
N SER A 141 15.12 1.80 3.68
CA SER A 141 15.28 1.76 5.14
C SER A 141 14.01 2.21 5.84
N ARG A 142 13.36 3.26 5.30
CA ARG A 142 12.03 3.68 5.78
C ARG A 142 11.02 2.55 5.63
N LEU A 143 10.98 1.86 4.49
CA LEU A 143 10.11 0.71 4.29
C LEU A 143 10.31 -0.36 5.37
N MET A 144 11.55 -0.72 5.68
CA MET A 144 11.84 -1.72 6.73
C MET A 144 11.40 -1.24 8.12
N LEU A 145 11.65 0.02 8.44
CA LEU A 145 11.26 0.63 9.72
C LEU A 145 9.74 0.67 9.89
N GLU A 146 9.02 1.20 8.89
CA GLU A 146 7.55 1.28 8.91
C GLU A 146 6.90 -0.10 8.94
N SER A 147 7.50 -1.07 8.23
CA SER A 147 7.07 -2.46 8.26
C SER A 147 7.14 -3.04 9.67
N ARG A 148 8.27 -2.84 10.37
CA ARG A 148 8.45 -3.28 11.77
C ARG A 148 7.46 -2.62 12.71
N ASN A 149 7.36 -1.29 12.64
CA ASN A 149 6.44 -0.53 13.49
C ASN A 149 4.98 -0.99 13.28
N THR A 150 4.58 -1.24 12.04
CA THR A 150 3.24 -1.70 11.69
C THR A 150 2.96 -3.10 12.24
N ALA A 151 3.90 -4.03 12.06
CA ALA A 151 3.79 -5.39 12.57
C ALA A 151 3.62 -5.42 14.10
N GLU A 152 4.41 -4.63 14.82
CA GLU A 152 4.37 -4.53 16.28
C GLU A 152 3.11 -3.84 16.79
N LYS A 153 2.70 -2.74 16.15
CA LYS A 153 1.55 -1.92 16.57
C LYS A 153 0.22 -2.63 16.37
N HIS A 154 0.00 -3.22 15.20
CA HIS A 154 -1.34 -3.69 14.80
C HIS A 154 -1.56 -5.18 15.04
N LYS A 155 -0.49 -5.99 15.16
CA LYS A 155 -0.58 -7.45 15.35
C LYS A 155 -1.53 -8.11 14.34
N LYS A 156 -1.53 -7.60 13.11
CA LYS A 156 -2.40 -7.97 12.00
C LYS A 156 -1.53 -8.04 10.74
N PRO A 157 -1.81 -8.93 9.78
CA PRO A 157 -1.11 -8.92 8.50
C PRO A 157 -1.14 -7.52 7.88
N PHE A 158 -0.04 -7.10 7.27
CA PHE A 158 0.03 -5.84 6.55
C PHE A 158 0.68 -6.05 5.18
N ILE A 159 0.46 -5.10 4.28
CA ILE A 159 1.14 -5.06 2.98
C ILE A 159 1.54 -3.63 2.67
N VAL A 160 2.71 -3.46 2.06
CA VAL A 160 3.07 -2.19 1.42
C VAL A 160 2.39 -2.15 0.04
N SER A 161 1.14 -1.66 0.01
CA SER A 161 0.27 -1.69 -1.17
C SER A 161 0.60 -0.63 -2.21
N GLU A 162 1.45 0.34 -1.86
CA GLU A 162 2.05 1.26 -2.81
C GLU A 162 3.48 1.60 -2.40
N PHE A 163 4.38 1.60 -3.37
CA PHE A 163 5.77 1.97 -3.18
C PHE A 163 6.37 2.62 -4.42
N GLY A 164 7.17 3.66 -4.21
CA GLY A 164 8.00 4.28 -5.23
C GLY A 164 9.19 5.01 -4.61
N ILE A 165 10.28 5.16 -5.37
CA ILE A 165 11.43 5.93 -4.89
C ILE A 165 11.06 7.40 -4.70
N ASP A 166 10.18 7.90 -5.56
CA ASP A 166 9.57 9.22 -5.47
C ASP A 166 8.06 9.11 -5.72
N ALA A 167 7.28 9.97 -5.05
CA ALA A 167 5.82 10.00 -5.19
C ALA A 167 5.35 10.58 -6.53
N TYR A 168 6.08 11.53 -7.11
CA TYR A 168 5.71 12.34 -8.27
C TYR A 168 6.50 12.02 -9.54
N LYS A 169 7.65 11.36 -9.40
CA LYS A 169 8.54 11.02 -10.50
C LYS A 169 8.70 9.52 -10.61
N ALA A 170 8.49 9.01 -11.82
CA ALA A 170 8.71 7.61 -12.11
C ALA A 170 10.16 7.17 -11.81
N ASP A 171 10.29 5.93 -11.33
CA ASP A 171 11.57 5.33 -10.97
C ASP A 171 12.55 5.24 -12.16
N ASN A 172 12.07 5.38 -13.40
CA ASN A 172 12.94 5.49 -14.58
C ASN A 172 13.84 6.74 -14.56
N ILE A 173 13.46 7.78 -13.81
CA ILE A 173 14.25 9.00 -13.62
C ILE A 173 15.42 8.72 -12.67
N THR A 174 15.20 7.91 -11.64
CA THR A 174 16.21 7.58 -10.62
C THR A 174 17.06 6.38 -11.01
N ASP A 175 16.56 5.49 -11.88
CA ASP A 175 17.32 4.42 -12.54
C ASP A 175 17.26 4.55 -14.09
N PRO A 176 18.01 5.50 -14.67
CA PRO A 176 18.01 5.72 -16.12
C PRO A 176 18.57 4.52 -16.90
N ARG A 177 19.43 3.70 -16.27
CA ARG A 177 19.98 2.48 -16.86
C ARG A 177 18.96 1.34 -16.91
N GLY A 178 17.90 1.42 -16.10
CA GLY A 178 16.86 0.39 -16.03
C GLY A 178 17.40 -0.93 -15.50
N THR A 179 18.32 -0.89 -14.55
CA THR A 179 18.91 -2.08 -13.93
C THR A 179 18.00 -2.71 -12.88
N GLY A 180 17.04 -1.97 -12.34
CA GLY A 180 16.07 -2.47 -11.37
C GLY A 180 16.60 -2.58 -9.94
N VAL A 181 17.74 -1.99 -9.58
CA VAL A 181 18.34 -2.13 -8.23
C VAL A 181 17.40 -1.63 -7.13
N GLY A 182 16.74 -0.49 -7.34
CA GLY A 182 15.74 0.04 -6.39
C GLY A 182 14.55 -0.90 -6.22
N LEU A 183 14.03 -1.43 -7.33
CA LEU A 183 12.95 -2.42 -7.32
C LEU A 183 13.38 -3.69 -6.58
N HIS A 184 14.53 -4.26 -6.93
CA HIS A 184 15.12 -5.44 -6.30
C HIS A 184 15.19 -5.25 -4.78
N ASN A 185 15.87 -4.20 -4.31
CA ASN A 185 16.04 -3.98 -2.88
C ASN A 185 14.69 -3.85 -2.17
N SER A 186 13.73 -3.15 -2.78
CA SER A 186 12.43 -2.89 -2.17
C SER A 186 11.57 -4.16 -2.04
N ILE A 187 11.52 -5.02 -3.07
CA ILE A 187 10.73 -6.26 -3.02
C ILE A 187 11.32 -7.28 -2.04
N TRP A 188 12.65 -7.34 -1.93
CA TRP A 188 13.33 -8.20 -0.95
C TRP A 188 13.15 -7.68 0.48
N SER A 189 13.38 -6.38 0.69
CA SER A 189 13.22 -5.76 2.01
C SER A 189 11.80 -5.87 2.53
N SER A 190 10.78 -5.67 1.70
CA SER A 190 9.37 -5.81 2.13
C SER A 190 9.02 -7.25 2.49
N ALA A 191 9.30 -8.20 1.60
CA ALA A 191 9.02 -9.62 1.83
C ALA A 191 9.69 -10.15 3.11
N LEU A 192 10.91 -9.70 3.39
CA LEU A 192 11.66 -10.11 4.59
C LEU A 192 11.40 -9.22 5.82
N SER A 193 10.51 -8.23 5.71
CA SER A 193 10.12 -7.36 6.82
C SER A 193 8.72 -7.66 7.36
N LYS A 194 8.24 -8.91 7.26
CA LYS A 194 6.90 -9.37 7.69
C LYS A 194 5.70 -8.83 6.90
N SER A 195 5.93 -8.14 5.79
CA SER A 195 4.84 -7.81 4.85
C SER A 195 4.25 -9.11 4.29
N PHE A 196 2.94 -9.15 4.10
CA PHE A 196 2.20 -10.28 3.52
C PHE A 196 2.64 -10.63 2.08
N GLY A 197 3.34 -9.72 1.42
CA GLY A 197 3.98 -9.93 0.13
C GLY A 197 5.05 -8.88 -0.12
N THR A 198 5.50 -8.78 -1.37
CA THR A 198 6.37 -7.67 -1.78
C THR A 198 5.63 -6.34 -1.66
N CYS A 199 6.40 -5.24 -1.60
CA CYS A 199 5.83 -3.95 -1.91
C CYS A 199 5.32 -3.93 -3.36
N MET A 200 4.22 -3.22 -3.57
CA MET A 200 3.60 -3.06 -4.88
C MET A 200 4.15 -1.78 -5.51
N GLY A 201 4.90 -1.92 -6.60
CA GLY A 201 5.52 -0.77 -7.28
C GLY A 201 4.48 0.08 -7.99
N TRP A 202 4.38 1.35 -7.62
CA TRP A 202 3.47 2.32 -8.25
C TRP A 202 3.80 2.53 -9.72
N TRP A 203 5.09 2.66 -10.02
CA TRP A 203 5.65 2.92 -11.35
C TRP A 203 5.71 1.67 -12.24
N TRP A 204 4.71 0.80 -12.16
CA TRP A 204 4.71 -0.46 -12.91
C TRP A 204 4.56 -0.24 -14.41
N ASP A 205 3.78 0.75 -14.83
CA ASP A 205 3.42 1.03 -16.22
C ASP A 205 4.49 1.86 -16.96
N SER A 206 5.20 2.70 -16.22
CA SER A 206 6.17 3.67 -16.71
C SER A 206 7.63 3.26 -16.47
N TYR A 207 7.87 2.28 -15.59
CA TYR A 207 9.20 1.75 -15.31
C TYR A 207 9.29 0.23 -15.40
N ILE A 208 8.55 -0.53 -14.58
CA ILE A 208 8.72 -2.00 -14.49
C ILE A 208 8.41 -2.71 -15.82
N MET A 209 7.24 -2.40 -16.40
CA MET A 209 6.76 -3.01 -17.64
C MET A 209 7.60 -2.57 -18.84
N PRO A 210 7.86 -1.26 -19.11
CA PRO A 210 8.65 -0.84 -20.26
C PRO A 210 10.11 -1.33 -20.22
N ARG A 211 10.67 -1.54 -19.02
CA ARG A 211 12.04 -2.05 -18.84
C ARG A 211 12.12 -3.57 -18.68
N ASN A 212 10.99 -4.29 -18.73
CA ASN A 212 10.91 -5.74 -18.56
C ASN A 212 11.61 -6.25 -17.27
N LEU A 213 11.35 -5.59 -16.14
CA LEU A 213 12.00 -5.87 -14.86
C LEU A 213 11.40 -7.04 -14.07
N TYR A 214 10.47 -7.79 -14.68
CA TYR A 214 9.76 -8.89 -14.03
C TYR A 214 10.66 -10.04 -13.55
N HIS A 215 11.88 -10.14 -14.10
CA HIS A 215 12.87 -11.12 -13.68
C HIS A 215 13.28 -10.96 -12.19
N HIS A 216 13.19 -9.75 -11.62
CA HIS A 216 13.39 -9.54 -10.18
C HIS A 216 12.34 -10.26 -9.33
N TYR A 217 11.06 -10.16 -9.71
CA TYR A 217 9.98 -10.88 -9.04
C TYR A 217 10.13 -12.39 -9.18
N LYS A 218 10.55 -12.88 -10.37
CA LYS A 218 10.81 -14.31 -10.58
C LYS A 218 11.91 -14.82 -9.64
N ALA A 219 13.02 -14.10 -9.52
CA ALA A 219 14.12 -14.49 -8.64
C ALA A 219 13.67 -14.58 -7.17
N LEU A 220 12.92 -13.58 -6.70
CA LEU A 220 12.37 -13.60 -5.34
C LEU A 220 11.35 -14.74 -5.15
N SER A 221 10.43 -14.94 -6.09
CA SER A 221 9.43 -16.01 -6.00
C SER A 221 10.07 -17.40 -5.93
N LEU A 222 11.16 -17.63 -6.66
CA LEU A 222 11.92 -18.89 -6.59
C LEU A 222 12.64 -19.04 -5.26
N PHE A 223 13.17 -17.95 -4.70
CA PHE A 223 13.79 -17.99 -3.37
C PHE A 223 12.77 -18.31 -2.26
N LEU A 224 11.56 -17.75 -2.35
CA LEU A 224 10.52 -17.92 -1.32
C LEU A 224 9.77 -19.25 -1.43
N SER A 225 9.85 -19.98 -2.57
CA SER A 225 9.02 -21.17 -2.84
C SER A 225 9.23 -22.31 -1.86
N ASP A 226 10.44 -22.44 -1.32
CA ASP A 226 10.83 -23.54 -0.45
C ASP A 226 10.66 -23.21 1.04
N VAL A 227 10.21 -21.98 1.34
CA VAL A 227 10.01 -21.52 2.71
C VAL A 227 8.56 -21.76 3.14
N LYS A 228 8.39 -22.51 4.23
CA LYS A 228 7.09 -22.74 4.86
C LYS A 228 6.72 -21.62 5.83
N TRP A 229 6.25 -20.50 5.28
CA TRP A 229 5.97 -19.25 6.03
C TRP A 229 4.94 -19.40 7.16
N ASP A 230 4.03 -20.36 7.04
CA ASP A 230 2.97 -20.69 8.00
C ASP A 230 3.38 -21.72 9.06
N SER A 231 4.55 -22.36 8.89
CA SER A 231 4.98 -23.46 9.77
C SER A 231 5.68 -23.00 11.05
N LYS A 232 6.08 -21.72 11.14
CA LYS A 232 6.84 -21.15 12.26
C LYS A 232 6.47 -19.69 12.48
N GLU A 233 6.59 -19.23 13.72
CA GLU A 233 6.56 -17.80 14.02
C GLU A 233 7.84 -17.14 13.50
N ILE A 234 7.67 -16.20 12.57
CA ILE A 234 8.79 -15.40 12.05
C ILE A 234 8.98 -14.21 12.96
N GLU A 235 10.19 -14.03 13.47
CA GLU A 235 10.58 -12.90 14.29
C GLU A 235 11.71 -12.10 13.63
N TYR A 236 11.80 -10.82 13.95
CA TYR A 236 12.98 -10.05 13.57
C TYR A 236 14.17 -10.56 14.38
N VAL A 237 15.30 -10.77 13.70
CA VAL A 237 16.55 -11.08 14.38
C VAL A 237 16.86 -9.94 15.34
N ARG A 238 17.08 -10.27 16.61
CA ARG A 238 17.61 -9.34 17.61
C ARG A 238 19.08 -9.13 17.29
N THR A 239 19.37 -8.15 16.46
CA THR A 239 20.74 -7.70 16.21
C THR A 239 21.06 -6.56 17.17
N SER A 240 22.31 -6.47 17.62
CA SER A 240 22.84 -5.18 18.05
C SER A 240 22.60 -4.16 16.92
N PRO A 241 22.36 -2.87 17.22
CA PRO A 241 22.26 -1.86 16.18
C PRO A 241 23.49 -1.98 15.28
N VAL A 242 23.30 -2.17 13.97
CA VAL A 242 24.40 -2.07 13.03
C VAL A 242 24.88 -0.62 13.13
N MET A 243 25.99 -0.39 13.81
CA MET A 243 26.60 0.94 13.87
C MET A 243 27.07 1.28 12.47
N THR A 244 26.28 2.05 11.73
CA THR A 244 26.77 2.73 10.54
C THR A 244 27.52 3.98 11.02
N GLU A 245 28.82 3.87 11.26
CA GLU A 245 29.68 5.06 11.29
C GLU A 245 29.68 5.64 9.87
N ARG A 246 28.80 6.63 9.59
CA ARG A 246 29.04 7.53 8.46
C ARG A 246 30.37 8.21 8.77
N SER A 247 31.38 8.05 7.91
CA SER A 247 32.64 8.78 8.09
C SER A 247 32.29 10.28 8.17
N LYS A 248 32.57 10.90 9.31
CA LYS A 248 32.45 12.36 9.45
C LYS A 248 33.52 12.96 8.55
N GLY A 249 33.17 13.32 7.32
CA GLY A 249 34.06 14.09 6.45
C GLY A 249 33.93 13.90 4.95
N ASP A 250 33.16 12.94 4.43
CA ASP A 250 33.14 12.68 2.99
C ASP A 250 31.75 12.89 2.36
N THR A 251 31.51 14.12 1.90
CA THR A 251 30.27 14.54 1.24
C THR A 251 30.11 14.01 -0.19
N ASN A 252 31.05 13.19 -0.69
CA ASN A 252 31.08 12.68 -2.06
C ASN A 252 31.03 11.14 -2.19
N SER A 253 30.66 10.41 -1.13
CA SER A 253 30.62 8.95 -1.17
C SER A 253 29.37 8.40 -1.88
N LEU A 254 29.44 8.32 -3.21
CA LEU A 254 28.56 7.46 -4.01
C LEU A 254 28.98 6.00 -3.80
N TYR A 255 28.21 5.28 -2.96
CA TYR A 255 28.19 3.83 -2.78
C TYR A 255 29.56 3.13 -2.91
N LYS A 256 30.44 3.30 -1.92
CA LYS A 256 31.61 2.41 -1.76
C LYS A 256 31.67 1.91 -0.33
N ASP A 257 31.74 0.59 -0.23
CA ASP A 257 32.03 -0.25 0.93
C ASP A 257 31.33 0.15 2.23
N VAL A 258 30.09 -0.31 2.39
CA VAL A 258 29.51 -0.45 3.73
C VAL A 258 30.33 -1.48 4.48
N VAL A 259 31.19 -1.04 5.39
CA VAL A 259 31.86 -1.91 6.35
C VAL A 259 30.86 -2.21 7.46
N ILE A 260 30.22 -3.38 7.40
CA ILE A 260 29.45 -3.92 8.52
C ILE A 260 30.47 -4.48 9.52
N LYS A 261 30.77 -3.72 10.56
CA LYS A 261 31.51 -4.26 11.71
C LYS A 261 30.54 -5.10 12.53
N THR A 262 30.66 -6.42 12.48
CA THR A 262 30.05 -7.27 13.49
C THR A 262 30.83 -7.04 14.78
N GLU A 263 30.19 -6.50 15.82
CA GLU A 263 30.66 -6.79 17.18
C GLU A 263 30.27 -8.24 17.45
N ASP A 264 31.10 -9.16 16.96
CA ASP A 264 30.95 -10.57 17.27
C ASP A 264 31.20 -10.77 18.76
N LYS A 265 30.12 -10.94 19.50
CA LYS A 265 29.94 -12.13 20.36
C LYS A 265 28.54 -12.65 20.17
N TRP A 266 28.38 -13.61 19.27
CA TRP A 266 27.32 -14.60 19.38
C TRP A 266 27.60 -15.42 20.66
N GLY A 267 26.73 -15.28 21.65
CA GLY A 267 26.70 -16.03 22.90
C GLY A 267 25.27 -16.43 23.21
#